data_AF-A0A8K0CV02-F1
#
_entry.id   AF-A0A8K0CV02-F1
#
_cell.length_a   1.000
_cell.length_b   1.000
_cell.length_c   1.000
_cell.angle_alpha   90.00
_cell.angle_beta   90.00
_cell.angle_gamma   90.00
#
_symmetry.space_group_name_H-M   'P 1'
#
loop_
_entity.id
_entity.type
_entity.pdbx_description
1 polymer ?
#
loop_
_entity_poly.entity_id
_entity_poly.type
_entity_poly.pdbx_seq_one_letter_code
_entity_poly.pdbx_strand_id
1 'polypeptide(L)'
;MALDTGQNQNQTEFMCEEQFNETIRMFLDGRHDKEKSLWTRERIKGAVTSIEQFKLAPVLNLQWTNKQYYYGKKYDLMEVGTKKSLILKRKSDFDPTVKIVPTEEFYHILRESHQSTGHGGRDKMVCNLKSRYLIPTSVVLEFFKLCTICQSKKKFPRKAIVVCPIVSSYFNHRGQVNIVDLQSTQTQIINDYYIMRIT
;
A
#
# COMPACT_ATOMS: atom_id res chain seq x y z
N MET A 1 37.91 -25.39 -10.80
CA MET A 1 37.40 -24.00 -10.81
C MET A 1 36.06 -24.01 -11.54
N ALA A 2 34.96 -24.13 -10.80
CA ALA A 2 33.62 -23.93 -11.34
C ALA A 2 33.12 -22.63 -10.73
N LEU A 3 33.02 -21.59 -11.56
CA LEU A 3 32.42 -20.32 -11.20
C LEU A 3 30.91 -20.49 -11.29
N ASP A 4 30.29 -20.64 -10.13
CA ASP A 4 28.84 -20.60 -9.99
C ASP A 4 28.40 -19.13 -10.03
N THR A 5 28.18 -18.62 -11.24
CA THR A 5 27.52 -17.32 -11.44
C THR A 5 26.04 -17.48 -11.12
N GLY A 6 25.70 -17.31 -9.84
CA GLY A 6 24.34 -17.12 -9.35
C GLY A 6 23.74 -15.82 -9.87
N GLN A 7 23.41 -15.77 -11.16
CA GLN A 7 22.41 -14.86 -11.68
C GLN A 7 21.06 -15.55 -11.56
N ASN A 8 20.17 -15.10 -10.66
CA ASN A 8 18.74 -15.24 -10.91
C ASN A 8 17.84 -14.39 -9.98
N GLN A 9 16.98 -13.60 -10.64
CA GLN A 9 15.63 -13.16 -10.24
C GLN A 9 15.46 -11.91 -9.38
N ASN A 10 15.99 -10.77 -9.85
CA ASN A 10 15.24 -9.51 -9.69
C ASN A 10 14.15 -9.45 -10.76
N GLN A 11 13.07 -10.22 -10.55
CA GLN A 11 11.84 -10.03 -11.30
C GLN A 11 11.36 -8.60 -11.08
N THR A 12 11.00 -7.92 -12.15
CA THR A 12 10.50 -6.55 -12.20
C THR A 12 9.17 -6.42 -11.43
N GLU A 13 9.25 -6.28 -10.10
CA GLU A 13 8.10 -6.29 -9.18
C GLU A 13 7.15 -5.08 -9.31
N PHE A 14 7.56 -4.03 -10.03
CA PHE A 14 6.81 -2.78 -10.17
C PHE A 14 6.81 -2.24 -11.59
N MET A 15 5.65 -1.75 -12.02
CA MET A 15 5.47 -0.98 -13.24
C MET A 15 6.16 0.39 -13.14
N CYS A 16 6.55 0.95 -14.30
CA CYS A 16 7.43 2.10 -14.46
C CYS A 16 6.99 3.33 -13.64
N GLU A 17 7.93 4.00 -12.97
CA GLU A 17 7.73 5.25 -12.23
C GLU A 17 6.98 6.31 -13.04
N GLU A 18 7.22 6.35 -14.35
CA GLU A 18 6.57 7.25 -15.29
C GLU A 18 5.04 7.07 -15.30
N GLN A 19 4.56 5.83 -15.34
CA GLN A 19 3.13 5.53 -15.35
C GLN A 19 2.46 5.96 -14.05
N PHE A 20 3.15 5.77 -12.91
CA PHE A 20 2.65 6.28 -11.63
C PHE A 20 2.58 7.80 -11.63
N ASN A 21 3.64 8.48 -12.07
CA ASN A 21 3.69 9.94 -12.10
C ASN A 21 2.62 10.52 -13.03
N GLU A 22 2.36 9.89 -14.19
CA GLU A 22 1.28 10.27 -15.09
C GLU A 22 -0.09 10.07 -14.43
N THR A 23 -0.31 8.93 -13.79
CA THR A 23 -1.58 8.65 -13.09
C THR A 23 -1.83 9.65 -11.95
N ILE A 24 -0.78 10.03 -11.20
CA ILE A 24 -0.88 11.05 -10.16
C ILE A 24 -1.12 12.44 -10.75
N ARG A 25 -0.52 12.80 -11.89
CA ARG A 25 -0.81 14.06 -12.59
C ARG A 25 -2.28 14.11 -13.02
N MET A 26 -2.78 13.07 -13.67
CA MET A 26 -4.20 12.99 -14.03
C MET A 26 -5.12 13.05 -12.80
N PHE A 27 -4.73 12.36 -11.72
CA PHE A 27 -5.45 12.40 -10.46
C PHE A 27 -5.43 13.80 -9.83
N LEU A 28 -4.35 14.56 -9.99
CA LEU A 28 -4.25 15.95 -9.54
C LEU A 28 -5.16 16.89 -10.33
N ASP A 29 -5.18 16.73 -11.66
CA ASP A 29 -5.89 17.60 -12.60
C ASP A 29 -7.42 17.37 -12.55
N GLY A 30 -7.86 16.16 -12.21
CA GLY A 30 -9.28 15.82 -12.07
C GLY A 30 -9.94 16.31 -10.77
N ARG A 31 -9.24 17.03 -9.88
CA ARG A 31 -9.81 17.45 -8.59
C ARG A 31 -10.58 18.76 -8.70
N HIS A 32 -11.86 18.68 -8.36
CA HIS A 32 -12.76 19.82 -8.24
C HIS A 32 -12.39 20.65 -6.98
N ASP A 33 -11.48 21.63 -7.10
CA ASP A 33 -11.16 22.81 -6.26
C ASP A 33 -11.13 22.75 -4.71
N LYS A 34 -11.60 21.69 -4.04
CA LYS A 34 -11.87 21.64 -2.60
C LYS A 34 -10.95 20.71 -1.82
N GLU A 35 -10.22 19.82 -2.47
CA GLU A 35 -9.23 18.98 -1.80
C GLU A 35 -7.88 19.70 -1.72
N LYS A 36 -7.22 19.64 -0.56
CA LYS A 36 -5.93 20.30 -0.34
C LYS A 36 -4.94 19.86 -1.43
N SER A 37 -4.50 20.82 -2.26
CA SER A 37 -3.47 20.60 -3.27
C SER A 37 -2.29 19.82 -2.66
N LEU A 38 -1.71 18.89 -3.43
CA LEU A 38 -0.55 18.14 -2.95
C LEU A 38 0.65 19.07 -2.76
N TRP A 39 1.66 18.56 -2.06
CA TRP A 39 2.88 19.31 -1.86
C TRP A 39 3.82 19.06 -3.02
N THR A 40 4.07 20.08 -3.85
CA THR A 40 5.17 20.06 -4.81
C THR A 40 6.46 20.52 -4.16
N ARG A 41 7.60 20.21 -4.77
CA ARG A 41 8.91 20.65 -4.27
C ARG A 41 9.02 22.17 -4.11
N GLU A 42 8.47 22.93 -5.05
CA GLU A 42 8.46 24.40 -5.04
C GLU A 42 7.63 24.93 -3.87
N ARG A 43 6.46 24.32 -3.64
CA ARG A 43 5.59 24.69 -2.52
C ARG A 43 6.24 24.39 -1.17
N ILE A 44 6.92 23.25 -1.05
CA ILE A 44 7.67 22.92 0.16
C ILE A 44 8.77 23.95 0.39
N LYS A 45 9.56 24.29 -0.64
CA LYS A 45 10.60 25.34 -0.54
C LYS A 45 10.02 26.67 -0.05
N GLY A 46 8.92 27.14 -0.65
CA GLY A 46 8.26 28.38 -0.23
C GLY A 46 7.72 28.33 1.21
N ALA A 47 7.21 27.18 1.65
CA ALA A 47 6.78 26.98 3.03
C ALA A 47 7.96 26.99 4.02
N VAL A 48 9.09 26.36 3.67
CA VAL A 48 10.31 26.40 4.48
C VAL A 48 10.80 27.83 4.67
N THR A 49 10.93 28.59 3.59
CA THR A 49 11.32 30.01 3.65
C THR A 49 10.35 30.83 4.50
N SER A 50 9.05 30.58 4.38
CA SER A 50 8.03 31.27 5.20
C SER A 50 8.18 30.97 6.69
N ILE A 51 8.58 29.74 7.05
CA ILE A 51 8.80 29.34 8.46
C ILE A 51 10.11 29.92 8.99
N GLU A 52 11.18 29.96 8.19
CA GLU A 52 12.42 30.61 8.56
C GLU A 52 12.21 32.11 8.83
N GLN A 53 11.50 32.80 7.94
CA GLN A 53 11.11 34.19 8.15
C GLN A 53 10.24 34.37 9.40
N PHE A 54 9.30 33.45 9.66
CA PHE A 54 8.50 33.45 10.88
C PHE A 54 9.35 33.34 12.15
N LYS A 55 10.40 32.50 12.14
CA LYS A 55 11.35 32.33 13.25
C LYS A 55 12.25 33.57 13.43
N LEU A 56 12.61 34.26 12.35
CA LEU A 56 13.46 35.46 12.39
C LEU A 56 12.70 36.76 12.73
N ALA A 57 11.41 36.85 12.39
CA ALA A 57 10.64 38.08 12.57
C ALA A 57 10.64 38.63 14.02
N PRO A 58 10.52 37.81 15.10
CA PRO A 58 10.65 38.30 16.47
C PRO A 58 12.04 38.87 16.78
N VAL A 59 13.10 38.28 16.21
CA VAL A 59 14.49 38.74 16.41
C VAL A 59 14.73 40.08 15.73
N LEU A 60 14.09 40.30 14.59
CA LEU A 60 14.19 41.52 13.80
C LEU A 60 13.10 42.56 14.14
N ASN A 61 12.25 42.31 15.15
CA ASN A 61 11.09 43.12 15.50
C ASN A 61 10.14 43.42 14.32
N LEU A 62 9.99 42.46 13.41
CA LEU A 62 9.11 42.55 12.24
C LEU A 62 7.73 41.94 12.53
N GLN A 63 6.69 42.51 11.93
CA GLN A 63 5.34 41.95 11.97
C GLN A 63 5.23 40.70 11.08
N TRP A 64 4.53 39.66 11.56
CA TRP A 64 4.29 38.47 10.76
C TRP A 64 3.27 38.71 9.66
N THR A 65 3.55 38.17 8.47
CA THR A 65 2.52 38.04 7.43
C THR A 65 1.55 36.89 7.77
N ASN A 66 0.28 36.98 7.36
CA ASN A 66 -0.71 35.91 7.54
C ASN A 66 -0.21 34.52 7.09
N LYS A 67 0.53 34.46 5.97
CA LYS A 67 1.13 33.23 5.46
C LYS A 67 2.20 32.67 6.41
N GLN A 68 3.09 33.53 6.92
CA GLN A 68 4.15 33.14 7.86
C GLN A 68 3.54 32.60 9.16
N TYR A 69 2.53 33.30 9.71
CA TYR A 69 1.80 32.85 10.90
C TYR A 69 1.11 31.49 10.67
N TYR A 70 0.42 31.33 9.52
CA TYR A 70 -0.22 30.06 9.17
C TYR A 70 0.78 28.90 9.12
N TYR A 71 1.91 29.09 8.41
CA TYR A 71 2.91 28.03 8.28
C TYR A 71 3.63 27.74 9.59
N GLY A 72 4.06 28.76 10.34
CA GLY A 72 4.79 28.60 11.61
C GLY A 72 3.93 28.03 12.76
N LYS A 73 2.61 28.20 12.70
CA LYS A 73 1.69 27.59 13.67
C LYS A 73 1.43 26.11 13.37
N LYS A 74 1.38 25.72 12.10
CA LYS A 74 0.94 24.39 11.67
C LYS A 74 2.06 23.40 11.37
N TYR A 75 3.20 23.90 10.92
CA TYR A 75 4.34 23.10 10.50
C TYR A 75 5.59 23.48 11.27
N ASP A 76 6.59 22.60 11.22
CA ASP A 76 7.92 22.87 11.75
C ASP A 76 8.98 22.34 10.78
N LEU A 77 10.23 22.68 11.03
CA LEU A 77 11.38 22.26 10.26
C LEU A 77 12.19 21.26 11.06
N MET A 78 12.56 20.15 10.42
CA MET A 78 13.48 19.17 10.95
C MET A 78 14.71 19.11 10.07
N GLU A 79 15.88 19.15 10.69
CA GLU A 79 17.15 18.95 9.99
C GLU A 79 17.49 17.47 10.02
N VAL A 80 17.59 16.86 8.83
CA VAL A 80 18.03 15.47 8.67
C VAL A 80 19.31 15.51 7.84
N GLY A 81 20.44 15.40 8.53
CA GLY A 81 21.76 15.62 7.92
C GLY A 81 21.90 17.04 7.39
N THR A 82 22.13 17.18 6.09
CA THR A 82 22.28 18.48 5.40
C THR A 82 20.98 19.04 4.81
N LYS A 83 19.89 18.26 4.80
CA LYS A 83 18.62 18.65 4.16
C LYS A 83 17.57 19.04 5.21
N LYS A 84 17.04 20.26 5.10
CA LYS A 84 15.87 20.73 5.85
C LYS A 84 14.60 20.07 5.30
N SER A 85 13.89 19.34 6.16
CA SER A 85 12.63 18.66 5.85
C SER A 85 11.47 19.34 6.56
N LEU A 86 10.37 19.57 5.85
CA LEU A 86 9.14 20.11 6.43
C LEU A 86 8.38 19.01 7.16
N ILE A 87 7.96 19.25 8.40
CA ILE A 87 7.20 18.31 9.23
C ILE A 87 5.91 18.94 9.75
N LEU A 88 4.93 18.11 10.12
CA LEU A 88 3.79 18.59 10.91
C LEU A 88 4.27 18.97 12.32
N LYS A 89 3.76 20.09 12.84
CA LYS A 89 4.09 20.52 14.20
C LYS A 89 3.54 19.50 15.19
N ARG A 90 4.43 18.95 16.01
CA ARG A 90 4.09 17.98 17.07
C ARG A 90 3.41 18.72 18.23
N LYS A 91 2.40 18.11 18.86
CA LYS A 91 1.77 18.68 20.06
C LYS A 91 2.49 18.20 21.31
N SER A 92 2.97 16.96 21.28
CA SER A 92 3.75 16.31 22.33
C SER A 92 5.00 15.66 21.74
N ASP A 93 6.03 15.46 22.56
CA ASP A 93 7.26 14.76 22.17
C ASP A 93 7.01 13.28 21.85
N PHE A 94 5.91 12.71 22.36
CA PHE A 94 5.46 11.36 22.05
C PHE A 94 4.73 11.24 20.70
N ASP A 95 4.32 12.36 20.09
CA ASP A 95 3.66 12.34 18.79
C ASP A 95 4.66 11.93 17.70
N PRO A 96 4.23 11.11 16.72
CA PRO A 96 5.10 10.70 15.62
C PRO A 96 5.52 11.90 14.75
N THR A 97 6.79 11.89 14.33
CA THR A 97 7.31 12.90 13.41
C THR A 97 6.84 12.61 11.99
N VAL A 98 5.76 13.28 11.57
CA VAL A 98 5.19 13.13 10.24
C VAL A 98 5.82 14.13 9.27
N LYS A 99 6.62 13.62 8.33
CA LYS A 99 7.29 14.40 7.28
C LYS A 99 6.36 14.69 6.11
N ILE A 100 6.42 15.93 5.62
CA ILE A 100 5.75 16.35 4.39
C ILE A 100 6.71 16.12 3.23
N VAL A 101 6.22 15.36 2.25
CA VAL A 101 7.01 14.87 1.14
C VAL A 101 6.47 15.46 -0.15
N PRO A 102 7.34 15.82 -1.10
CA PRO A 102 6.90 16.27 -2.41
C PRO A 102 6.27 15.13 -3.22
N THR A 103 5.35 15.48 -4.12
CA THR A 103 4.71 14.56 -5.05
C THR A 103 5.68 13.71 -5.84
N GLU A 104 6.83 14.27 -6.21
CA GLU A 104 7.87 13.59 -6.98
C GLU A 104 8.56 12.47 -6.18
N GLU A 105 8.57 12.54 -4.85
CA GLU A 105 9.19 11.52 -4.00
C GLU A 105 8.20 10.41 -3.57
N PHE A 106 6.91 10.53 -3.93
CA PHE A 106 5.88 9.57 -3.51
C PHE A 106 6.16 8.15 -4.01
N TYR A 107 6.54 8.00 -5.27
CA TYR A 107 6.77 6.67 -5.86
C TYR A 107 7.82 5.87 -5.08
N HIS A 108 8.99 6.47 -4.84
CA HIS A 108 10.08 5.79 -4.14
C HIS A 108 9.71 5.39 -2.72
N ILE A 109 9.06 6.29 -1.96
CA ILE A 109 8.64 6.00 -0.57
C ILE A 109 7.56 4.92 -0.53
N LEU A 110 6.59 4.97 -1.44
CA LEU A 110 5.54 3.95 -1.54
C LEU A 110 6.14 2.60 -1.92
N ARG A 111 7.04 2.56 -2.91
CA ARG A 111 7.74 1.34 -3.33
C ARG A 111 8.55 0.72 -2.19
N GLU A 112 9.40 1.49 -1.53
CA GLU A 112 10.22 1.01 -0.42
C GLU A 112 9.35 0.50 0.74
N SER A 113 8.32 1.27 1.13
CA SER A 113 7.37 0.88 2.17
C SER A 113 6.60 -0.40 1.80
N HIS A 114 6.19 -0.54 0.54
CA HIS A 114 5.48 -1.72 0.07
C HIS A 114 6.37 -2.97 0.05
N GLN A 115 7.62 -2.83 -0.38
CA GLN A 115 8.60 -3.93 -0.36
C GLN A 115 8.94 -4.32 1.08
N SER A 116 9.21 -3.36 1.97
CA SER A 116 9.53 -3.63 3.38
C SER A 116 8.41 -4.36 4.14
N THR A 117 7.15 -4.16 3.74
CA THR A 117 6.00 -4.83 4.35
C THR A 117 5.67 -6.19 3.73
N GLY A 118 6.43 -6.62 2.71
CA GLY A 118 6.27 -7.87 1.98
C GLY A 118 5.03 -7.89 1.09
N HIS A 119 4.80 -6.84 0.30
CA HIS A 119 3.57 -6.63 -0.46
C HIS A 119 2.32 -6.62 0.45
N GLY A 120 2.44 -5.95 1.59
CA GLY A 120 1.36 -5.79 2.55
C GLY A 120 0.14 -5.12 1.93
N GLY A 121 -1.06 -5.51 2.37
CA GLY A 121 -2.32 -4.90 1.92
C GLY A 121 -2.44 -3.42 2.30
N ARG A 122 -3.50 -2.78 1.80
CA ARG A 122 -3.78 -1.34 1.97
C ARG A 122 -3.61 -0.86 3.40
N ASP A 123 -4.26 -1.51 4.35
CA ASP A 123 -4.33 -1.01 5.72
C ASP A 123 -2.96 -1.09 6.42
N LYS A 124 -2.17 -2.13 6.12
CA LYS A 124 -0.79 -2.28 6.62
C LYS A 124 0.11 -1.15 6.10
N MET A 125 -0.01 -0.83 4.81
CA MET A 125 0.78 0.25 4.20
C MET A 125 0.37 1.63 4.71
N VAL A 126 -0.94 1.89 4.83
CA VAL A 126 -1.46 3.16 5.38
C VAL A 126 -1.02 3.35 6.83
N CYS A 127 -1.07 2.30 7.66
CA CYS A 127 -0.59 2.38 9.05
C CYS A 127 0.91 2.65 9.12
N ASN A 128 1.72 1.99 8.28
CA ASN A 128 3.16 2.21 8.23
C ASN A 128 3.49 3.67 7.82
N LEU A 129 2.80 4.19 6.81
CA LEU A 129 3.05 5.53 6.27
C LEU A 129 2.55 6.64 7.19
N LYS A 130 1.39 6.49 7.82
CA LYS A 130 0.74 7.55 8.62
C LYS A 130 1.62 8.07 9.76
N SER A 131 2.51 7.24 10.29
CA SER A 131 3.45 7.61 11.36
C SER A 131 4.69 8.37 10.86
N ARG A 132 5.01 8.30 9.56
CA ARG A 132 6.28 8.82 9.01
C ARG A 132 6.08 9.90 7.95
N TYR A 133 5.04 9.78 7.13
CA TYR A 133 4.84 10.63 5.95
C TYR A 133 3.39 11.07 5.80
N LEU A 134 3.21 12.32 5.37
CA LEU A 134 1.91 12.85 4.97
C LEU A 134 1.64 12.53 3.50
N ILE A 135 1.19 11.31 3.23
CA ILE A 135 0.75 10.88 1.89
C ILE A 135 -0.76 10.59 1.94
N PRO A 136 -1.58 11.16 1.03
CA PRO A 136 -3.01 10.87 0.99
C PRO A 136 -3.29 9.40 0.67
N THR A 137 -4.32 8.83 1.31
CA THR A 137 -4.74 7.45 1.08
C THR A 137 -5.14 7.19 -0.38
N SER A 138 -5.67 8.20 -1.09
CA SER A 138 -6.00 8.11 -2.52
C SER A 138 -4.78 7.78 -3.38
N VAL A 139 -3.64 8.45 -3.12
CA VAL A 139 -2.36 8.19 -3.79
C VAL A 139 -1.88 6.76 -3.53
N VAL A 140 -2.00 6.30 -2.27
CA VAL A 140 -1.63 4.94 -1.88
C VAL A 140 -2.48 3.91 -2.63
N LEU A 141 -3.80 4.13 -2.74
CA LEU A 141 -4.69 3.25 -3.49
C LEU A 141 -4.34 3.16 -4.98
N GLU A 142 -3.96 4.29 -5.57
CA GLU A 142 -3.54 4.32 -6.98
C GLU A 142 -2.26 3.51 -7.19
N PHE A 143 -1.30 3.65 -6.28
CA PHE A 143 -0.07 2.85 -6.28
C PHE A 143 -0.34 1.35 -6.25
N PHE A 144 -1.30 0.89 -5.42
CA PHE A 144 -1.67 -0.54 -5.36
C PHE A 144 -2.21 -1.09 -6.68
N LYS A 145 -2.79 -0.24 -7.54
CA LYS A 145 -3.29 -0.70 -8.84
C LYS A 145 -2.13 -1.13 -9.75
N LEU A 146 -0.96 -0.51 -9.60
CA LEU A 146 0.22 -0.70 -10.45
C LEU A 146 1.12 -1.87 -10.02
N CYS A 147 0.92 -2.42 -8.83
CA CYS A 147 1.74 -3.54 -8.35
C CYS A 147 1.27 -4.87 -8.96
N THR A 148 2.07 -5.42 -9.89
CA THR A 148 1.77 -6.67 -10.62
C THR A 148 1.64 -7.86 -9.68
N ILE A 149 2.49 -7.95 -8.64
CA ILE A 149 2.46 -9.02 -7.64
C ILE A 149 1.18 -9.00 -6.81
N CYS A 150 0.75 -7.82 -6.37
CA CYS A 150 -0.51 -7.70 -5.65
C CYS A 150 -1.71 -8.02 -6.54
N GLN A 151 -1.66 -7.62 -7.81
CA GLN A 151 -2.73 -7.92 -8.77
C GLN A 151 -2.81 -9.41 -9.10
N SER A 152 -1.69 -10.10 -9.27
CA SER A 152 -1.68 -11.55 -9.54
C SER A 152 -2.16 -12.37 -8.33
N LYS A 153 -1.90 -11.89 -7.10
CA LYS A 153 -2.38 -12.52 -5.86
C LYS A 153 -3.83 -12.20 -5.52
N LYS A 154 -4.47 -11.23 -6.19
CA LYS A 154 -5.90 -10.99 -5.99
C LYS A 154 -6.63 -12.25 -6.40
N LYS A 155 -7.25 -12.91 -5.42
CA LYS A 155 -8.16 -14.02 -5.66
C LYS A 155 -9.20 -13.50 -6.65
N PHE A 156 -9.30 -14.12 -7.82
CA PHE A 156 -10.44 -13.92 -8.69
C PHE A 156 -11.69 -14.00 -7.81
N PRO A 157 -12.68 -13.09 -7.98
CA PRO A 157 -13.96 -13.29 -7.32
C PRO A 157 -14.34 -14.72 -7.66
N ARG A 158 -14.56 -15.55 -6.63
CA ARG A 158 -15.18 -16.86 -6.85
C ARG A 158 -16.51 -16.47 -7.48
N LYS A 159 -16.60 -16.49 -8.81
CA LYS A 159 -17.89 -16.49 -9.48
C LYS A 159 -18.61 -17.59 -8.73
N ALA A 160 -19.69 -17.23 -8.07
CA ALA A 160 -20.51 -18.21 -7.41
C ALA A 160 -20.89 -19.17 -8.54
N ILE A 161 -20.18 -20.30 -8.64
CA ILE A 161 -20.61 -21.43 -9.44
C ILE A 161 -21.76 -22.02 -8.61
N VAL A 162 -22.79 -21.21 -8.43
CA VAL A 162 -24.12 -21.70 -8.13
C VAL A 162 -24.62 -22.05 -9.51
N VAL A 163 -24.19 -23.21 -10.00
CA VAL A 163 -25.01 -23.91 -10.97
C VAL A 163 -26.29 -24.17 -10.20
N CYS A 164 -27.40 -23.56 -10.61
CA CYS A 164 -28.71 -24.01 -10.14
C CYS A 164 -28.72 -25.53 -10.32
N PRO A 165 -28.87 -26.32 -9.24
CA PRO A 165 -28.85 -27.77 -9.38
C PRO A 165 -29.86 -28.15 -10.45
N ILE A 166 -29.44 -28.98 -11.40
CA ILE A 166 -30.32 -29.45 -12.47
C ILE A 166 -31.39 -30.31 -11.80
N VAL A 167 -32.56 -29.71 -11.56
CA VAL A 167 -33.73 -30.33 -10.98
C VAL A 167 -34.53 -31.06 -12.07
N SER A 168 -35.03 -32.25 -11.75
CA SER A 168 -35.98 -32.98 -12.58
C SER A 168 -37.34 -33.05 -11.88
N SER A 169 -38.43 -32.93 -12.62
CA SER A 169 -39.79 -32.90 -12.08
C SER A 169 -40.35 -34.25 -11.65
N TYR A 170 -39.68 -35.37 -11.97
CA TYR A 170 -40.16 -36.73 -11.73
C TYR A 170 -39.13 -37.60 -11.01
N PHE A 171 -39.62 -38.56 -10.23
CA PHE A 171 -38.80 -39.56 -9.52
C PHE A 171 -38.03 -40.43 -10.53
N ASN A 172 -36.75 -40.72 -10.25
CA ASN A 172 -35.83 -41.47 -11.12
C ASN A 172 -35.60 -40.91 -12.55
N HIS A 173 -36.00 -39.67 -12.83
CA HIS A 173 -35.71 -39.03 -14.12
C HIS A 173 -34.23 -38.59 -14.24
N ARG A 174 -33.52 -38.42 -13.11
CA ARG A 174 -32.11 -38.02 -13.09
C ARG A 174 -31.38 -38.55 -11.86
N GLY A 175 -30.13 -38.98 -12.05
CA GLY A 175 -29.16 -39.26 -10.99
C GLY A 175 -27.85 -38.53 -11.25
N GLN A 176 -27.17 -38.12 -10.18
CA GLN A 176 -25.80 -37.61 -10.24
C GLN A 176 -24.85 -38.70 -9.73
N VAL A 177 -23.99 -39.19 -10.60
CA VAL A 177 -22.95 -40.15 -10.25
C VAL A 177 -21.66 -39.35 -10.04
N ASN A 178 -21.06 -39.50 -8.86
CA ASN A 178 -19.74 -38.95 -8.58
C ASN A 178 -18.78 -40.10 -8.32
N ILE A 179 -17.62 -40.07 -8.98
CA ILE A 179 -16.54 -41.03 -8.69
C ILE A 179 -15.71 -40.41 -7.57
N VAL A 180 -15.71 -41.06 -6.41
CA VAL A 180 -14.84 -40.70 -5.29
C VAL A 180 -13.81 -41.80 -5.17
N ASP A 181 -12.54 -41.45 -5.40
CA ASP A 181 -11.45 -42.39 -5.19
C ASP A 181 -11.17 -42.50 -3.69
N LEU A 182 -11.46 -43.66 -3.13
CA LEU A 182 -11.23 -43.99 -1.72
C LEU A 182 -10.04 -44.96 -1.65
N GLN A 183 -8.85 -44.45 -1.92
CA GLN A 183 -7.62 -45.18 -1.64
C GLN A 183 -7.35 -45.13 -0.14
N SER A 184 -7.69 -46.20 0.58
CA SER A 184 -7.12 -46.41 1.91
C SER A 184 -5.66 -46.81 1.72
N THR A 185 -4.72 -46.01 2.23
CA THR A 185 -3.33 -46.45 2.34
C THR A 185 -3.32 -47.71 3.21
N GLN A 186 -2.95 -48.83 2.61
CA GLN A 186 -2.71 -50.06 3.35
C GLN A 186 -1.47 -49.83 4.20
N THR A 187 -1.69 -49.45 5.46
CA THR A 187 -0.67 -49.65 6.48
C THR A 187 -0.51 -51.16 6.55
N GLN A 188 0.60 -51.66 6.00
CA GLN A 188 0.86 -53.08 5.91
C GLN A 188 0.95 -53.68 7.32
N ILE A 189 0.52 -54.95 7.39
CA ILE A 189 0.72 -55.96 8.45
C ILE A 189 -0.19 -55.68 9.67
N ILE A 190 -1.14 -56.55 10.05
CA ILE A 190 -0.99 -57.97 10.35
C ILE A 190 -2.27 -58.75 10.00
N ASN A 191 -2.05 -60.00 9.61
CA ASN A 191 -3.02 -61.06 9.37
C ASN A 191 -4.12 -61.18 10.43
N ASP A 192 -5.23 -61.73 9.92
CA ASP A 192 -6.23 -62.55 10.59
C ASP A 192 -7.58 -61.91 10.97
N TYR A 193 -8.61 -62.60 10.47
CA TYR A 193 -10.04 -62.53 10.76
C TYR A 193 -10.92 -61.58 9.93
N TYR A 194 -11.40 -62.14 8.81
CA TYR A 194 -12.73 -61.88 8.28
C TYR A 194 -13.79 -61.99 9.38
N ILE A 195 -14.50 -60.90 9.67
CA ILE A 195 -15.81 -60.95 10.32
C ILE A 195 -16.79 -60.18 9.43
N MET A 196 -17.56 -60.93 8.63
CA MET A 196 -18.85 -60.44 8.12
C MET A 196 -19.80 -60.27 9.31
N ARG A 197 -20.35 -59.07 9.49
CA ARG A 197 -21.59 -58.88 10.26
C ARG A 197 -22.66 -58.32 9.34
N ILE A 198 -23.65 -59.17 9.07
CA ILE A 198 -24.95 -58.82 8.51
C ILE A 198 -25.85 -58.48 9.69
N THR A 199 -26.47 -57.31 9.65
CA THR A 199 -27.77 -57.01 10.25
C THR A 199 -28.47 -56.02 9.36
#